data_AF-A0A9P7YTT8-F1
#
_entry.id   AF-A0A9P7YTT8-F1
#
_cell.length_a   1.000
_cell.length_b   1.000
_cell.length_c   1.000
_cell.angle_alpha   90.00
_cell.angle_beta   90.00
_cell.angle_gamma   90.00
#
_symmetry.space_group_name_H-M   'P 1'
#
loop_
_entity.id
_entity.type
_entity.pdbx_description
1 polymer ?
#
loop_
_entity_poly.entity_id
_entity_poly.type
_entity_poly.pdbx_seq_one_letter_code
_entity_poly.pdbx_strand_id
1 'polypeptide(L)'
;MPLLKVMRSSTRSINALLINPNGTSSMTEACLRSLEQTLPPYCTVIGFTTPYPTPSAIEGHLDGVLSAAAAYQAVIPVASEYDGFLVACFSADPLVNSLRKELSGPVIGIMEASLYAVQMLGGRLGVIATGQRSKIMHEDAI
;
A
#
# COMPACT_ATOMS: atom_id res chain seq x y z
N MET A 1 7.91 -19.56 40.14
CA MET A 1 6.59 -19.46 39.48
C MET A 1 6.69 -20.08 38.10
N PRO A 2 5.74 -20.90 37.63
CA PRO A 2 5.76 -21.39 36.26
C PRO A 2 5.45 -20.23 35.30
N LEU A 3 6.23 -20.10 34.24
CA LEU A 3 6.03 -19.09 33.21
C LEU A 3 4.81 -19.46 32.38
N LEU A 4 3.82 -18.56 32.33
CA LEU A 4 2.69 -18.67 31.41
C LEU A 4 3.21 -18.48 29.98
N LYS A 5 2.93 -19.46 29.10
CA LYS A 5 3.24 -19.39 27.67
C LYS A 5 1.95 -19.43 26.87
N VAL A 6 1.82 -18.51 25.92
CA VAL A 6 0.81 -18.54 24.86
C VAL A 6 1.52 -18.93 23.57
N MET A 7 1.18 -20.08 23.01
CA MET A 7 1.69 -20.52 21.70
C MET A 7 0.53 -20.50 20.70
N ARG A 8 0.60 -19.59 19.72
CA ARG A 8 -0.19 -19.66 18.50
C ARG A 8 0.77 -19.92 17.33
N SER A 9 0.72 -21.12 16.78
CA SER A 9 1.33 -21.44 15.49
C SER A 9 0.22 -21.32 14.45
N SER A 10 0.12 -20.16 13.79
CA SER A 10 -0.70 -20.05 12.59
C SER A 10 0.16 -20.43 11.40
N THR A 11 -0.23 -21.47 10.68
CA THR A 11 0.38 -21.91 9.42
C THR A 11 -0.43 -21.46 8.20
N ARG A 12 -1.39 -20.54 8.39
CA ARG A 12 -2.24 -20.04 7.31
C ARG A 12 -1.40 -19.23 6.33
N SER A 13 -1.48 -19.60 5.06
CA SER A 13 -0.96 -18.78 3.95
C SER A 13 -1.71 -17.45 3.92
N ILE A 14 -0.98 -16.34 3.80
CA ILE A 14 -1.52 -14.99 3.69
C ILE A 14 -1.36 -14.54 2.23
N ASN A 15 -2.45 -14.19 1.58
CA ASN A 15 -2.44 -13.60 0.24
C ASN A 15 -2.75 -12.11 0.35
N ALA A 16 -1.78 -11.25 0.04
CA ALA A 16 -1.97 -9.81 0.07
C ALA A 16 -2.00 -9.23 -1.35
N LEU A 17 -2.83 -8.21 -1.56
CA LEU A 17 -2.91 -7.46 -2.81
C LEU A 17 -2.09 -6.17 -2.71
N LEU A 18 -1.05 -6.04 -3.53
CA LEU A 18 -0.32 -4.80 -3.72
C LEU A 18 -0.98 -4.02 -4.85
N ILE A 19 -1.70 -2.96 -4.49
CA ILE A 19 -2.46 -2.13 -5.40
C ILE A 19 -1.60 -0.95 -5.82
N ASN A 20 -1.15 -0.94 -7.07
CA ASN A 20 -0.67 0.27 -7.72
C ASN A 20 -1.89 1.06 -8.23
N PRO A 21 -2.21 2.23 -7.64
CA PRO A 21 -3.37 3.01 -8.06
C PRO A 21 -3.22 3.61 -9.45
N ASN A 22 -2.00 3.71 -10.00
CA ASN A 22 -1.77 4.19 -11.37
C ASN A 22 -1.75 3.05 -12.41
N GLY A 23 -1.75 3.43 -13.69
CA GLY A 23 -1.88 2.52 -14.83
C GLY A 23 -0.57 1.94 -15.37
N THR A 24 0.58 2.20 -14.72
CA THR A 24 1.88 1.78 -15.22
C THR A 24 2.31 0.44 -14.62
N SER A 25 2.25 -0.63 -15.41
CA SER A 25 2.57 -1.99 -14.95
C SER A 25 4.01 -2.18 -14.48
N SER A 26 4.97 -1.50 -15.14
CA SER A 26 6.39 -1.59 -14.77
C SER A 26 6.67 -1.05 -13.35
N MET A 27 5.85 -0.13 -12.84
CA MET A 27 5.91 0.33 -11.45
C MET A 27 5.43 -0.76 -10.49
N THR A 28 4.33 -1.44 -10.82
CA THR A 28 3.82 -2.59 -10.06
C THR A 28 4.87 -3.69 -9.97
N GLU A 29 5.52 -4.03 -11.08
CA GLU A 29 6.61 -5.00 -11.12
C GLU A 29 7.82 -4.56 -10.28
N ALA A 30 8.17 -3.28 -10.31
CA ALA A 30 9.26 -2.74 -9.48
C ALA A 30 8.95 -2.87 -7.99
N CYS A 31 7.70 -2.61 -7.58
CA CYS A 31 7.25 -2.86 -6.21
C CYS A 31 7.37 -4.34 -5.83
N LEU A 32 6.92 -5.26 -6.69
CA LEU A 32 7.03 -6.70 -6.41
C LEU A 32 8.49 -7.15 -6.27
N ARG A 33 9.39 -6.71 -7.17
CA ARG A 33 10.83 -7.03 -7.09
C ARG A 33 11.45 -6.58 -5.77
N SER A 34 11.00 -5.44 -5.22
CA SER A 34 11.52 -4.94 -3.94
C SER A 34 11.19 -5.85 -2.75
N LEU A 35 10.17 -6.71 -2.88
CA LEU A 35 9.70 -7.59 -1.82
C LEU A 35 10.38 -8.97 -1.82
N GLU A 36 10.99 -9.39 -2.93
CA GLU A 36 11.49 -10.76 -3.17
C GLU A 36 12.37 -11.31 -2.03
N GLN A 37 13.19 -10.46 -1.41
CA GLN A 37 14.13 -10.88 -0.36
C GLN A 37 13.59 -10.71 1.07
N THR A 38 12.41 -10.11 1.22
CA THR A 38 11.86 -9.70 2.52
C THR A 38 10.61 -10.46 2.92
N LEU A 39 9.95 -11.13 1.98
CA LEU A 39 8.69 -11.82 2.24
C LEU A 39 8.86 -13.05 3.13
N PRO A 40 8.05 -13.18 4.19
CA PRO A 40 7.96 -14.41 4.96
C PRO A 40 7.50 -15.58 4.07
N PRO A 41 7.93 -16.82 4.33
CA PRO A 41 7.63 -17.98 3.48
C PRO A 41 6.14 -18.35 3.40
N TYR A 42 5.30 -17.81 4.28
CA TYR A 42 3.86 -18.02 4.33
C TYR A 42 3.04 -16.84 3.76
N CYS A 43 3.70 -15.87 3.12
CA CYS A 43 3.06 -14.70 2.56
C CYS A 43 3.28 -14.63 1.05
N THR A 44 2.19 -14.52 0.29
CA THR A 44 2.20 -14.26 -1.14
C THR A 44 1.68 -12.85 -1.37
N VAL A 45 2.38 -12.05 -2.18
CA VAL A 45 1.93 -10.72 -2.61
C VAL A 45 1.64 -10.74 -4.10
N ILE A 46 0.42 -10.33 -4.45
CA ILE A 46 -0.05 -10.25 -5.84
C ILE A 46 -0.07 -8.78 -6.24
N GLY A 47 0.59 -8.43 -7.33
CA GLY A 47 0.58 -7.07 -7.86
C GLY A 47 -0.66 -6.78 -8.70
N PHE A 48 -1.28 -5.65 -8.44
CA PHE A 48 -2.45 -5.15 -9.17
C PHE A 48 -2.14 -3.79 -9.77
N THR A 49 -2.21 -3.68 -11.09
CA THR A 49 -2.10 -2.40 -11.80
C THR A 49 -3.50 -1.91 -12.12
N THR A 50 -3.80 -0.67 -11.75
CA THR A 50 -5.15 -0.14 -11.96
C THR A 50 -5.42 0.02 -13.47
N PRO A 51 -6.55 -0.48 -14.00
CA PRO A 51 -6.87 -0.33 -15.41
C PRO A 51 -7.29 1.12 -15.76
N TYR A 52 -7.31 1.43 -17.05
CA TYR A 52 -7.92 2.67 -17.55
C TYR A 52 -9.36 2.81 -17.02
N PRO A 53 -9.82 4.00 -16.57
CA PRO A 53 -9.27 5.34 -16.82
C PRO A 53 -8.39 5.94 -15.71
N THR A 54 -7.50 5.17 -15.09
CA THR A 54 -6.49 5.74 -14.18
C THR A 54 -5.36 6.50 -14.91
N PRO A 55 -4.75 7.54 -14.32
CA PRO A 55 -3.54 8.14 -14.87
C PRO A 55 -2.34 7.18 -14.87
N SER A 56 -1.37 7.42 -15.75
CA SER A 56 -0.13 6.63 -15.81
C SER A 56 0.77 6.84 -14.58
N ALA A 57 0.71 8.02 -13.97
CA ALA A 57 1.43 8.37 -12.75
C ALA A 57 0.59 9.30 -11.89
N ILE A 58 0.90 9.37 -10.59
CA ILE A 58 0.25 10.30 -9.65
C ILE A 58 1.24 11.41 -9.34
N GLU A 59 1.02 12.59 -9.90
CA GLU A 59 1.91 13.76 -9.78
C GLU A 59 1.23 14.97 -9.13
N GLY A 60 0.02 14.77 -8.61
CA GLY A 60 -0.75 15.80 -7.94
C GLY A 60 -2.02 15.27 -7.28
N HIS A 61 -2.75 16.18 -6.64
CA HIS A 61 -3.99 15.86 -5.93
C HIS A 61 -5.08 15.29 -6.85
N LEU A 62 -5.29 15.91 -8.02
CA LEU A 62 -6.28 15.44 -8.99
C LEU A 62 -5.99 14.01 -9.44
N ASP A 63 -4.73 13.71 -9.76
CA ASP A 63 -4.32 12.36 -10.17
C ASP A 63 -4.64 11.36 -9.07
N GLY A 64 -4.35 11.70 -7.80
CA GLY A 64 -4.67 10.86 -6.64
C GLY A 64 -6.17 10.60 -6.48
N VAL A 65 -7.01 11.60 -6.74
CA VAL A 65 -8.48 11.42 -6.70
C VAL A 65 -8.95 10.51 -7.84
N LEU A 66 -8.49 10.74 -9.06
CA LEU A 66 -8.88 9.96 -10.24
C LEU A 66 -8.39 8.51 -10.13
N SER A 67 -7.13 8.32 -9.71
CA SER A 67 -6.53 7.00 -9.52
C SER A 67 -7.23 6.23 -8.41
N ALA A 68 -7.55 6.88 -7.29
CA ALA A 68 -8.27 6.24 -6.18
C ALA A 68 -9.67 5.77 -6.61
N ALA A 69 -10.41 6.58 -7.36
CA ALA A 69 -11.73 6.20 -7.85
C ALA A 69 -11.66 5.00 -8.81
N ALA A 70 -10.74 5.03 -9.78
CA ALA A 70 -10.55 3.94 -10.74
C ALA A 70 -10.07 2.65 -10.04
N ALA A 71 -9.09 2.75 -9.14
CA ALA A 71 -8.55 1.62 -8.39
C ALA A 71 -9.61 0.99 -7.49
N TYR A 72 -10.41 1.80 -6.79
CA TYR A 72 -11.51 1.32 -5.96
C TYR A 72 -12.48 0.46 -6.78
N GLN A 73 -13.00 1.00 -7.90
CA GLN A 73 -13.94 0.28 -8.76
C GLN A 73 -13.37 -1.05 -9.29
N ALA A 74 -12.07 -1.09 -9.56
CA ALA A 74 -11.41 -2.28 -10.11
C ALA A 74 -11.04 -3.31 -9.04
N VAL A 75 -10.74 -2.88 -7.80
CA VAL A 75 -10.31 -3.77 -6.70
C VAL A 75 -11.50 -4.42 -6.00
N ILE A 76 -12.60 -3.71 -5.76
CA ILE A 76 -13.73 -4.26 -4.97
C ILE A 76 -14.24 -5.61 -5.49
N PRO A 77 -14.42 -5.84 -6.81
CA PRO A 77 -14.91 -7.13 -7.32
C PRO A 77 -14.02 -8.33 -7.01
N VAL A 78 -12.72 -8.13 -6.81
CA VAL A 78 -11.73 -9.20 -6.56
C VAL A 78 -11.23 -9.23 -5.12
N ALA A 79 -11.64 -8.27 -4.29
CA ALA A 79 -11.07 -8.06 -2.96
C ALA A 79 -11.27 -9.26 -2.02
N SER A 80 -12.35 -10.04 -2.18
CA SER A 80 -12.62 -11.23 -1.36
C SER A 80 -11.59 -12.35 -1.50
N GLU A 81 -10.73 -12.29 -2.52
CA GLU A 81 -9.66 -13.28 -2.77
C GLU A 81 -8.42 -13.05 -1.90
N TYR A 82 -8.33 -11.91 -1.23
CA TYR A 82 -7.14 -11.46 -0.51
C TYR A 82 -7.40 -11.25 0.99
N ASP A 83 -6.37 -11.54 1.79
CA ASP A 83 -6.37 -11.40 3.24
C ASP A 83 -5.97 -9.98 3.70
N GLY A 84 -5.36 -9.17 2.83
CA GLY A 84 -4.89 -7.82 3.16
C GLY A 84 -4.46 -7.02 1.93
N PHE A 85 -4.35 -5.70 2.09
CA PHE A 85 -4.21 -4.77 0.97
C PHE A 85 -3.12 -3.72 1.25
N LEU A 86 -2.22 -3.54 0.29
CA LEU A 86 -1.13 -2.56 0.33
C LEU A 86 -1.30 -1.56 -0.82
N VAL A 87 -1.55 -0.30 -0.53
CA VAL A 87 -1.62 0.76 -1.55
C VAL A 87 -0.22 1.29 -1.84
N ALA A 88 0.27 1.04 -3.05
CA ALA A 88 1.62 1.34 -3.50
C ALA A 88 1.75 2.75 -4.12
N CYS A 89 1.38 3.76 -3.33
CA CYS A 89 1.57 5.17 -3.67
C CYS A 89 2.19 5.88 -2.47
N PHE A 90 3.30 6.61 -2.69
CA PHE A 90 3.96 7.36 -1.61
C PHE A 90 3.30 8.74 -1.46
N SER A 91 2.04 8.75 -1.05
CA SER A 91 1.26 9.95 -0.72
C SER A 91 0.14 9.61 0.26
N ALA A 92 -0.56 10.62 0.79
CA ALA A 92 -1.81 10.43 1.52
C ALA A 92 -2.96 10.06 0.55
N ASP A 93 -2.85 8.87 -0.04
CA ASP A 93 -3.73 8.40 -1.11
C ASP A 93 -5.18 8.16 -0.60
N PRO A 94 -6.21 8.80 -1.19
CA PRO A 94 -7.60 8.62 -0.78
C PRO A 94 -8.10 7.16 -0.84
N LEU A 95 -7.45 6.33 -1.65
CA LEU A 95 -7.78 4.92 -1.80
C LEU A 95 -7.67 4.16 -0.48
N VAL A 96 -6.67 4.46 0.36
CA VAL A 96 -6.43 3.75 1.63
C VAL A 96 -7.66 3.85 2.53
N ASN A 97 -8.15 5.07 2.76
CA ASN A 97 -9.30 5.29 3.63
C ASN A 97 -10.61 4.76 3.03
N SER A 98 -10.72 4.76 1.70
CA SER A 98 -11.88 4.20 1.00
C SER A 98 -11.94 2.68 1.17
N LEU A 99 -10.82 1.98 0.94
CA LEU A 99 -10.75 0.54 1.09
C LEU A 99 -10.91 0.08 2.54
N ARG A 100 -10.40 0.84 3.53
CA ARG A 100 -10.61 0.53 4.96
C ARG A 100 -12.08 0.51 5.38
N LYS A 101 -12.91 1.32 4.73
CA LYS A 101 -14.35 1.39 5.03
C LYS A 101 -15.12 0.25 4.39
N GLU A 102 -14.68 -0.20 3.22
CA GLU A 102 -15.36 -1.21 2.43
C GLU A 102 -14.91 -2.65 2.77
N LEU A 103 -13.63 -2.83 3.08
CA LEU A 103 -13.01 -4.13 3.25
C LEU A 103 -12.84 -4.49 4.73
N SER A 104 -13.07 -5.77 5.06
CA SER A 104 -12.84 -6.30 6.41
C SER A 104 -11.37 -6.60 6.70
N GLY A 105 -10.54 -6.73 5.65
CA GLY A 105 -9.11 -6.99 5.76
C GLY A 105 -8.30 -5.73 6.08
N PRO A 106 -7.08 -5.86 6.64
CA PRO A 106 -6.19 -4.73 6.88
C PRO A 106 -5.81 -4.07 5.56
N VAL A 107 -5.83 -2.73 5.57
CA VAL A 107 -5.39 -1.89 4.45
C VAL A 107 -4.36 -0.90 4.98
N ILE A 108 -3.23 -0.76 4.30
CA ILE A 108 -2.19 0.22 4.63
C ILE A 108 -1.57 0.80 3.36
N GLY A 109 -1.22 2.09 3.39
CA GLY A 109 -0.43 2.71 2.32
C GLY A 109 1.07 2.59 2.57
N ILE A 110 1.90 2.54 1.53
CA ILE A 110 3.37 2.45 1.69
C ILE A 110 3.97 3.68 2.39
N MET A 111 3.40 4.88 2.18
CA MET A 111 3.81 6.09 2.91
C MET A 111 3.53 5.96 4.40
N GLU A 112 2.29 5.60 4.75
CA GLU A 112 1.86 5.39 6.14
C GLU A 112 2.70 4.32 6.84
N ALA A 113 2.94 3.18 6.18
CA ALA A 113 3.80 2.12 6.70
C ALA A 113 5.23 2.61 6.96
N SER A 114 5.79 3.40 6.04
CA SER A 114 7.13 3.98 6.17
C SER A 114 7.22 4.95 7.34
N LEU A 115 6.21 5.82 7.50
CA LEU A 115 6.15 6.77 8.61
C LEU A 115 6.02 6.07 9.96
N TYR A 116 5.18 5.03 10.07
CA TYR A 116 5.12 4.22 11.29
C TYR A 116 6.45 3.56 11.62
N ALA A 117 7.13 2.97 10.62
CA ALA A 117 8.42 2.32 10.82
C ALA A 117 9.50 3.32 11.29
N VAL A 118 9.57 4.50 10.67
CA VAL A 118 10.53 5.55 11.06
C VAL A 118 10.22 6.09 12.46
N GLN A 119 8.94 6.25 12.81
CA GLN A 119 8.56 6.74 14.13
C GLN A 119 9.04 5.82 15.26
N MET A 120 9.10 4.50 15.01
CA MET A 120 9.62 3.51 15.95
C MET A 120 11.15 3.58 16.13
N LEU A 121 11.89 4.08 15.14
CA LEU A 121 13.34 4.26 15.20
C LEU A 121 13.75 5.54 15.96
N GLY A 122 12.83 6.52 16.05
CA GLY A 122 13.06 7.82 16.67
C GLY A 122 13.88 8.78 15.81
N GLY A 123 13.99 10.04 16.25
CA GLY A 123 14.77 11.08 15.55
C GLY A 123 13.97 11.92 14.56
N ARG A 124 14.67 12.53 13.60
CA ARG A 124 14.10 13.36 12.52
C ARG A 124 13.93 12.52 11.26
N LEU A 125 12.84 12.73 10.54
CA LEU A 125 12.57 12.09 9.26
C LEU A 125 12.73 13.10 8.11
N GLY A 126 13.05 12.59 6.92
CA GLY A 126 13.04 13.35 5.68
C GLY A 126 12.58 12.46 4.53
N VAL A 127 11.85 13.03 3.58
CA VAL A 127 11.34 12.31 2.40
C VAL A 127 12.07 12.81 1.16
N ILE A 128 12.61 11.88 0.38
CA ILE A 128 13.18 12.14 -0.94
C ILE A 128 12.17 11.66 -1.97
N ALA A 129 11.70 12.59 -2.81
CA ALA A 129 10.69 12.32 -3.84
C ALA A 129 11.20 12.72 -5.23
N THR A 130 10.56 12.20 -6.28
CA THR A 130 10.99 12.35 -7.66
C THR A 130 10.67 13.70 -8.29
N GLY A 131 9.66 14.42 -7.78
CA GLY A 131 9.16 15.65 -8.38
C GLY A 131 8.96 16.79 -7.37
N GLN A 132 9.09 18.02 -7.84
CA GLN A 132 8.92 19.21 -7.01
C GLN A 132 7.48 19.37 -6.48
N ARG A 133 6.48 18.85 -7.22
CA ARG A 133 5.07 18.83 -6.79
C ARG A 133 4.83 17.92 -5.59
N SER A 134 5.63 16.86 -5.43
CA SER A 134 5.54 15.97 -4.27
C SER A 134 5.81 16.70 -2.96
N LYS A 135 6.64 17.76 -2.99
CA LYS A 135 6.91 18.60 -1.81
C LYS A 135 5.60 19.12 -1.20
N ILE A 136 4.72 19.70 -2.02
CA ILE A 136 3.45 20.26 -1.55
C ILE A 136 2.56 19.15 -0.97
N MET A 137 2.45 18.03 -1.68
CA MET A 137 1.64 16.90 -1.23
C MET A 137 2.12 16.28 0.09
N HIS A 138 3.44 16.30 0.34
CA HIS A 138 4.03 15.72 1.54
C HIS A 138 4.03 16.70 2.71
N GLU A 139 4.22 18.01 2.49
CA GLU A 139 4.13 19.04 3.53
C GLU A 139 2.73 19.08 4.18
N ASP A 140 1.66 18.81 3.42
CA ASP A 140 0.30 18.75 3.96
C ASP A 140 0.01 17.46 4.75
N ALA A 141 0.83 16.42 4.56
CA ALA A 141 0.51 15.05 4.98
C ALA A 141 1.44 14.46 6.06
N ILE A 142 2.56 15.13 6.36
CA ILE A 142 3.61 14.68 7.30
C ILE A 142 3.85 15.78 8.34
#